data_AF-A0A8C9XKP1-F1
#
_entry.id   AF-A0A8C9XKP1-F1
#
_cell.length_a   1.000
_cell.length_b   1.000
_cell.length_c   1.000
_cell.angle_alpha   90.00
_cell.angle_beta   90.00
_cell.angle_gamma   90.00
#
_symmetry.space_group_name_H-M   'P 1'
#
loop_
_entity.id
_entity.type
_entity.pdbx_description
1 polymer ?
#
loop_
_entity_poly.entity_id
_entity_poly.type
_entity_poly.pdbx_seq_one_letter_code
_entity_poly.pdbx_strand_id
1 'polypeptide(L)'
;MPRTYKRRTNWGSTPLEEMERAAILKTPKSISSVAKDRNIDRSTLRRYIKKKEVKKVKTVGYSGTAEAKRVFTEEVEKELADHIKKLAEQFHGLTPKKCCEVAFQFAQKNNIPVPNNWKEKGLAGRDWFKNFMARHHLSCRMPEASLGRATAFNKTVGEFFDNLTKVMDR
;
A
#
# COMPACT_ATOMS: atom_id res chain seq x y z
N MET A 1 0.79 13.52 -19.36
CA MET A 1 1.05 14.17 -18.05
C MET A 1 2.22 13.49 -17.35
N PRO A 2 3.15 14.24 -16.71
CA PRO A 2 4.24 13.67 -15.95
C PRO A 2 3.70 12.77 -14.82
N ARG A 3 4.22 11.54 -14.70
CA ARG A 3 3.82 10.57 -13.66
C ARG A 3 4.17 11.04 -12.24
N THR A 4 5.17 11.90 -12.14
CA THR A 4 5.64 12.49 -10.88
C THR A 4 5.51 14.01 -11.00
N TYR A 5 4.50 14.58 -10.37
CA TYR A 5 4.29 16.03 -10.35
C TYR A 5 5.14 16.67 -9.25
N LYS A 6 6.10 17.53 -9.62
CA LYS A 6 6.80 18.39 -8.68
C LYS A 6 5.89 19.56 -8.32
N ARG A 7 5.55 19.68 -7.04
CA ARG A 7 4.66 20.74 -6.57
C ARG A 7 5.34 22.08 -6.60
N ARG A 8 4.56 23.11 -6.94
CA ARG A 8 4.99 24.52 -6.90
C ARG A 8 4.76 25.17 -5.54
N THR A 9 3.88 24.59 -4.72
CA THR A 9 3.52 25.14 -3.39
C THR A 9 3.96 24.19 -2.28
N ASN A 10 4.39 24.76 -1.15
CA ASN A 10 4.71 24.04 0.09
C ASN A 10 3.46 23.66 0.91
N TRP A 11 2.25 24.00 0.45
CA TRP A 11 1.01 23.78 1.20
C TRP A 11 0.80 22.32 1.60
N GLY A 12 0.56 22.07 2.89
CA GLY A 12 0.36 20.73 3.41
C GLY A 12 1.65 19.88 3.48
N SER A 13 2.82 20.52 3.43
CA SER A 13 4.12 19.87 3.67
C SER A 13 4.59 19.99 5.12
N THR A 14 3.84 20.72 5.96
CA THR A 14 4.15 20.86 7.38
C THR A 14 4.11 19.50 8.08
N PRO A 15 5.14 19.13 8.85
CA PRO A 15 5.19 17.87 9.58
C PRO A 15 4.09 17.80 10.66
N LEU A 16 3.74 16.57 11.05
CA LEU A 16 2.69 16.32 12.04
C LEU A 16 3.00 16.97 13.39
N GLU A 17 4.26 16.91 13.81
CA GLU A 17 4.70 17.45 15.09
C GLU A 17 4.49 18.97 15.18
N GLU A 18 4.83 19.71 14.12
CA GLU A 18 4.59 21.15 14.05
C GLU A 18 3.09 21.48 14.04
N MET A 19 2.29 20.66 13.37
CA MET A 19 0.82 20.79 13.37
C MET A 19 0.21 20.53 14.75
N GLU A 20 0.76 19.58 15.52
CA GLU A 20 0.35 19.31 16.89
C GLU A 20 0.71 20.47 17.83
N ARG A 21 1.95 20.96 17.75
CA ARG A 21 2.40 22.14 18.51
C ARG A 21 1.53 23.37 18.20
N ALA A 22 1.22 23.61 16.93
CA ALA A 22 0.33 24.70 16.51
C ALA A 22 -1.11 24.51 17.02
N ALA A 23 -1.63 23.27 17.04
CA ALA A 23 -2.96 22.99 17.56
C ALA A 23 -3.07 23.24 19.07
N ILE A 24 -2.01 22.96 19.85
CA ILE A 24 -1.96 23.23 21.29
C ILE A 24 -1.93 24.75 21.54
N LEU A 25 -1.12 25.50 20.80
CA LEU A 25 -0.99 26.96 20.94
C LEU A 25 -2.26 27.76 20.60
N LYS A 26 -3.27 27.14 19.98
CA LYS A 26 -4.57 27.74 19.70
C LYS A 26 -5.41 27.95 20.97
N THR A 27 -5.14 27.28 22.08
CA THR A 27 -5.93 27.47 23.30
C THR A 27 -5.79 28.89 23.88
N PRO A 28 -4.59 29.51 23.92
CA PRO A 28 -4.46 30.92 24.30
C PRO A 28 -4.51 31.92 23.12
N LYS A 29 -4.26 31.50 21.88
CA LYS A 29 -4.13 32.40 20.71
C LYS A 29 -5.13 32.10 19.59
N SER A 30 -5.47 33.12 18.79
CA SER A 30 -6.30 32.91 17.59
C SER A 30 -5.59 32.03 16.56
N ILE A 31 -6.36 31.22 15.80
CA ILE A 31 -5.84 30.35 14.72
C ILE A 31 -4.98 31.14 13.73
N SER A 32 -5.40 32.37 13.40
CA SER A 32 -4.69 33.23 12.47
C SER A 32 -3.33 33.70 12.99
N SER A 33 -3.22 34.01 14.28
CA SER A 33 -1.94 34.38 14.91
C SER A 33 -0.98 33.20 14.91
N VAL A 34 -1.44 32.03 15.38
CA VAL A 34 -0.61 30.82 15.40
C VAL A 34 -0.15 30.40 14.00
N ALA A 35 -1.04 30.53 13.01
CA ALA A 35 -0.72 30.26 11.60
C ALA A 35 0.40 31.16 11.07
N LYS A 36 0.34 32.47 11.37
CA LYS A 36 1.41 33.42 11.00
C LYS A 36 2.72 33.12 11.73
N ASP A 37 2.65 32.93 13.05
CA ASP A 37 3.83 32.68 13.91
C ASP A 37 4.59 31.41 13.47
N ARG A 38 3.86 30.38 13.01
CA ARG A 38 4.43 29.09 12.59
C ARG A 38 4.63 28.97 11.09
N ASN A 39 4.35 30.02 10.31
CA ASN A 39 4.39 29.99 8.85
C ASN A 39 3.56 28.83 8.24
N ILE A 40 2.39 28.56 8.82
CA ILE A 40 1.44 27.54 8.38
C ILE A 40 0.26 28.23 7.72
N ASP A 41 -0.23 27.69 6.61
CA ASP A 41 -1.47 28.17 6.02
C ASP A 41 -2.66 28.00 6.99
N ARG A 42 -3.42 29.09 7.20
CA ARG A 42 -4.55 29.15 8.14
C ARG A 42 -5.59 28.07 7.85
N SER A 43 -5.90 27.84 6.57
CA SER A 43 -6.91 26.87 6.15
C SER A 43 -6.45 25.43 6.45
N THR A 44 -5.16 25.17 6.26
CA THR A 44 -4.53 23.89 6.57
C THR A 44 -4.58 23.59 8.06
N LEU A 45 -4.21 24.55 8.91
CA LEU A 45 -4.26 24.39 10.37
C LEU A 45 -5.70 24.18 10.87
N ARG A 46 -6.65 24.99 10.38
CA ARG A 46 -8.07 24.84 10.71
C ARG A 46 -8.61 23.46 10.32
N ARG A 47 -8.28 22.98 9.11
CA ARG A 47 -8.68 21.65 8.64
C ARG A 47 -8.09 20.53 9.51
N TYR A 48 -6.83 20.66 9.92
CA TYR A 48 -6.18 19.70 10.80
C TYR A 48 -6.87 19.61 12.17
N ILE A 49 -7.14 20.76 12.82
CA ILE A 49 -7.82 20.81 14.12
C ILE A 49 -9.19 20.13 14.05
N LYS A 50 -10.01 20.49 13.07
CA LYS A 50 -11.33 19.88 12.87
C LYS A 50 -11.24 18.36 12.63
N LYS A 51 -10.21 17.90 11.90
CA LYS A 51 -10.00 16.47 11.66
C LYS A 51 -9.56 15.73 12.94
N LYS A 52 -8.73 16.37 13.77
CA LYS A 52 -8.22 15.84 15.04
C LYS A 52 -9.33 15.62 16.08
N GLU A 53 -10.35 16.48 16.08
CA GLU A 53 -11.53 16.33 16.94
C GLU A 53 -12.35 15.07 16.61
N VAL A 54 -12.41 14.68 15.33
CA VAL A 54 -13.21 13.52 14.89
C VAL A 54 -12.42 12.23 14.98
N LYS A 55 -11.14 12.23 14.58
CA LYS A 55 -10.31 11.01 14.48
C LYS A 55 -8.86 11.32 14.83
N LYS A 56 -8.15 10.32 15.39
CA LYS A 56 -6.70 10.39 15.56
C LYS A 56 -6.02 10.53 14.19
N VAL A 57 -5.33 11.65 13.98
CA VAL A 57 -4.64 11.94 12.72
C VAL A 57 -3.23 11.34 12.77
N LYS A 58 -2.99 10.29 11.97
CA LYS A 58 -1.65 9.65 11.84
C LYS A 58 -0.71 10.40 10.90
N THR A 59 -1.27 11.06 9.88
CA THR A 59 -0.52 11.71 8.81
C THR A 59 -1.22 13.01 8.36
N VAL A 60 -0.43 14.01 7.99
CA VAL A 60 -0.93 15.34 7.56
C VAL A 60 -0.84 15.52 6.05
N GLY A 61 -1.60 16.50 5.55
CA GLY A 61 -1.52 16.88 4.14
C GLY A 61 -1.97 15.77 3.21
N TYR A 62 -1.25 15.60 2.10
CA TYR A 62 -1.61 14.66 1.04
C TYR A 62 -1.31 13.20 1.37
N SER A 63 -0.36 12.91 2.27
CA SER A 63 -0.09 11.54 2.70
C SER A 63 -1.31 10.95 3.41
N GLY A 64 -2.00 11.74 4.25
CA GLY A 64 -3.25 11.31 4.88
C GLY A 64 -4.41 11.12 3.91
N THR A 65 -4.43 11.81 2.78
CA THR A 65 -5.41 11.55 1.71
C THR A 65 -5.10 10.24 1.00
N ALA A 66 -3.82 9.94 0.77
CA ALA A 66 -3.40 8.68 0.17
C ALA A 66 -3.71 7.49 1.10
N GLU A 67 -3.49 7.66 2.41
CA GLU A 67 -3.81 6.66 3.42
C GLU A 67 -5.31 6.37 3.49
N ALA A 68 -6.15 7.42 3.45
CA ALA A 68 -7.61 7.27 3.45
C ALA A 68 -8.16 6.58 2.18
N LYS A 69 -7.40 6.56 1.08
CA LYS A 69 -7.77 5.90 -0.17
C LYS A 69 -7.12 4.51 -0.32
N ARG A 70 -6.50 3.95 0.74
CA ARG A 70 -5.99 2.58 0.71
C ARG A 70 -7.15 1.60 0.60
N VAL A 71 -6.97 0.61 -0.26
CA VAL A 71 -7.92 -0.49 -0.47
C VAL A 71 -7.80 -1.53 0.64
N PHE A 72 -6.57 -1.81 1.08
CA PHE A 72 -6.27 -2.74 2.16
C PHE A 72 -5.91 -1.99 3.44
N THR A 73 -6.32 -2.53 4.59
CA THR A 73 -5.78 -2.11 5.89
C THR A 73 -4.33 -2.54 6.00
N GLU A 74 -3.57 -1.94 6.92
CA GLU A 74 -2.14 -2.22 7.07
C GLU A 74 -1.85 -3.69 7.40
N GLU A 75 -2.67 -4.29 8.26
CA GLU A 75 -2.57 -5.70 8.66
C GLU A 75 -2.81 -6.64 7.47
N VAL A 76 -3.89 -6.39 6.73
CA VAL A 76 -4.31 -7.18 5.57
C VAL A 76 -3.32 -7.02 4.41
N GLU A 77 -2.78 -5.81 4.22
CA GLU A 77 -1.76 -5.54 3.20
C GLU A 77 -0.46 -6.27 3.51
N LYS A 78 -0.09 -6.39 4.79
CA LYS A 78 1.06 -7.16 5.25
C LYS A 78 0.88 -8.66 4.99
N GLU A 79 -0.29 -9.22 5.30
CA GLU A 79 -0.60 -10.62 5.01
C GLU A 79 -0.49 -10.93 3.50
N LEU A 80 -1.04 -10.04 2.66
CA LEU A 80 -0.90 -10.15 1.21
C LEU A 80 0.56 -10.08 0.76
N ALA A 81 1.37 -9.21 1.37
CA ALA A 81 2.79 -9.09 1.06
C ALA A 81 3.56 -10.37 1.43
N ASP A 82 3.29 -10.95 2.59
CA ASP A 82 3.93 -12.19 3.03
C ASP A 82 3.51 -13.38 2.16
N HIS A 83 2.24 -13.43 1.74
CA HIS A 83 1.77 -14.41 0.77
C HIS A 83 2.48 -14.26 -0.59
N ILE A 84 2.62 -13.03 -1.10
CA ILE A 84 3.33 -12.76 -2.36
C ILE A 84 4.81 -13.15 -2.28
N LYS A 85 5.48 -12.94 -1.14
CA LYS A 85 6.87 -13.39 -0.95
C LYS A 85 7.01 -14.90 -1.03
N LYS A 86 6.14 -15.64 -0.34
CA LYS A 86 6.11 -17.12 -0.41
C LYS A 86 5.91 -17.61 -1.84
N LEU A 87 4.98 -17.01 -2.57
CA LEU A 87 4.75 -17.33 -3.98
C LEU A 87 5.98 -17.00 -4.85
N ALA A 88 6.61 -15.84 -4.63
CA ALA A 88 7.80 -15.46 -5.38
C ALA A 88 8.99 -16.41 -5.13
N GLU A 89 9.14 -16.94 -3.91
CA GLU A 89 10.15 -17.96 -3.58
C GLU A 89 9.86 -19.29 -4.28
N GLN A 90 8.61 -19.75 -4.28
CA GLN A 90 8.20 -21.01 -4.89
C GLN A 90 8.28 -20.99 -6.43
N PHE A 91 7.87 -19.89 -7.06
CA PHE A 91 7.78 -19.77 -8.51
C PHE A 91 8.95 -18.99 -9.13
N HIS A 92 10.01 -18.74 -8.35
CA HIS A 92 11.22 -18.04 -8.77
C HIS A 92 11.00 -16.64 -9.39
N GLY A 93 10.01 -15.93 -8.87
CA GLY A 93 9.58 -14.61 -9.33
C GLY A 93 8.08 -14.53 -9.55
N LEU A 94 7.55 -13.32 -9.45
CA LEU A 94 6.14 -13.06 -9.72
C LEU A 94 6.02 -11.86 -10.65
N THR A 95 5.32 -12.06 -11.76
CA THR A 95 5.07 -10.99 -12.72
C THR A 95 4.15 -9.93 -12.09
N PRO A 96 4.33 -8.63 -12.38
CA PRO A 96 3.45 -7.57 -11.89
C PRO A 96 1.97 -7.82 -12.15
N LYS A 97 1.63 -8.36 -13.33
CA LYS A 97 0.25 -8.74 -13.67
C LYS A 97 -0.31 -9.78 -12.71
N LYS A 98 0.48 -10.81 -12.39
CA LYS A 98 0.06 -11.87 -11.48
C LYS A 98 -0.11 -11.37 -10.05
N CYS A 99 0.77 -10.46 -9.59
CA CYS A 99 0.60 -9.78 -8.31
C CYS A 99 -0.74 -9.03 -8.24
N CYS A 100 -1.10 -8.31 -9.31
CA CYS A 100 -2.37 -7.59 -9.39
C CYS A 100 -3.59 -8.53 -9.40
N GLU A 101 -3.49 -9.68 -10.06
CA GLU A 101 -4.54 -10.72 -10.03
C GLU A 101 -4.71 -11.28 -8.61
N VAL A 102 -3.61 -11.68 -7.96
CA VAL A 102 -3.63 -12.22 -6.59
C VAL A 102 -4.22 -11.20 -5.63
N ALA A 103 -3.84 -9.93 -5.73
CA ALA A 103 -4.39 -8.88 -4.89
C ALA A 103 -5.92 -8.70 -5.08
N PHE A 104 -6.40 -8.76 -6.32
CA PHE A 104 -7.84 -8.66 -6.58
C PHE A 104 -8.61 -9.87 -6.06
N GLN A 105 -8.09 -11.08 -6.29
CA GLN A 105 -8.67 -12.32 -5.75
C GLN A 105 -8.68 -12.33 -4.22
N PHE A 106 -7.60 -11.85 -3.61
CA PHE A 106 -7.48 -11.73 -2.17
C PHE A 106 -8.50 -10.74 -1.60
N ALA A 107 -8.74 -9.61 -2.29
CA ALA A 107 -9.79 -8.68 -1.90
C ALA A 107 -11.19 -9.29 -1.99
N GLN A 108 -11.49 -10.05 -3.05
CA GLN A 108 -12.78 -10.74 -3.18
C GLN A 108 -13.00 -11.77 -2.08
N LYS A 109 -12.01 -12.63 -1.81
CA LYS A 109 -12.10 -13.68 -0.79
C LYS A 109 -12.36 -13.10 0.61
N ASN A 110 -11.76 -11.95 0.90
CA ASN A 110 -11.94 -11.25 2.18
C ASN A 110 -13.11 -10.25 2.19
N ASN A 111 -13.96 -10.23 1.15
CA ASN A 111 -15.10 -9.31 1.01
C ASN A 111 -14.72 -7.82 1.16
N ILE A 112 -13.53 -7.45 0.69
CA ILE A 112 -13.01 -6.09 0.80
C ILE A 112 -13.54 -5.25 -0.37
N PRO A 113 -14.13 -4.07 -0.12
CA PRO A 113 -14.61 -3.20 -1.18
C PRO A 113 -13.44 -2.69 -2.03
N VAL A 114 -13.48 -3.00 -3.32
CA VAL A 114 -12.49 -2.58 -4.31
C VAL A 114 -13.04 -1.51 -5.26
N PRO A 115 -12.18 -0.64 -5.84
CA PRO A 115 -12.60 0.33 -6.83
C PRO A 115 -13.25 -0.31 -8.07
N ASN A 116 -14.21 0.37 -8.71
CA ASN A 116 -14.93 -0.17 -9.89
C ASN A 116 -13.99 -0.59 -11.04
N ASN A 117 -12.93 0.19 -11.29
CA ASN A 117 -11.92 -0.12 -12.30
C ASN A 117 -11.22 -1.48 -12.04
N TRP A 118 -11.11 -1.93 -10.77
CA TRP A 118 -10.59 -3.27 -10.48
C TRP A 118 -11.60 -4.35 -10.83
N LYS A 119 -12.88 -4.11 -10.54
CA LYS A 119 -13.97 -5.05 -10.87
C LYS A 119 -14.12 -5.23 -12.38
N GLU A 120 -14.14 -4.13 -13.13
CA GLU A 120 -14.25 -4.14 -14.59
C GLU A 120 -13.11 -4.90 -15.26
N LYS A 121 -11.88 -4.75 -14.75
CA LYS A 121 -10.68 -5.37 -15.35
C LYS A 121 -10.30 -6.71 -14.73
N GLY A 122 -10.93 -7.09 -13.63
CA GLY A 122 -10.55 -8.25 -12.84
C GLY A 122 -9.14 -8.15 -12.22
N LEU A 123 -8.58 -6.94 -12.06
CA LEU A 123 -7.16 -6.72 -11.80
C LEU A 123 -6.93 -5.50 -10.92
N ALA A 124 -5.97 -5.59 -9.99
CA ALA A 124 -5.53 -4.41 -9.26
C ALA A 124 -4.83 -3.39 -10.17
N GLY A 125 -5.08 -2.11 -9.92
CA GLY A 125 -4.58 -1.00 -10.73
C GLY A 125 -3.05 -0.84 -10.66
N ARG A 126 -2.46 -0.32 -11.74
CA ARG A 126 -1.00 -0.09 -11.84
C ARG A 126 -0.46 0.85 -10.76
N ASP A 127 -1.21 1.89 -10.42
CA ASP A 127 -0.81 2.84 -9.38
C ASP A 127 -0.87 2.22 -7.98
N TRP A 128 -1.85 1.35 -7.74
CA TRP A 128 -1.90 0.57 -6.49
C TRP A 128 -0.67 -0.34 -6.38
N PHE A 129 -0.34 -1.09 -7.44
CA PHE A 129 0.81 -2.00 -7.44
C PHE A 129 2.12 -1.24 -7.16
N LYS A 130 2.36 -0.12 -7.84
CA LYS A 130 3.55 0.70 -7.60
C LYS A 130 3.66 1.13 -6.14
N ASN A 131 2.56 1.60 -5.55
CA ASN A 131 2.55 2.06 -4.17
C ASN A 131 2.69 0.90 -3.17
N PHE A 132 2.07 -0.26 -3.44
CA PHE A 132 2.21 -1.48 -2.64
C PHE A 132 3.65 -1.96 -2.59
N MET A 133 4.32 -2.03 -3.76
CA MET A 133 5.73 -2.41 -3.87
C MET A 133 6.66 -1.44 -3.11
N ALA A 134 6.39 -0.14 -3.21
CA ALA A 134 7.17 0.88 -2.50
C ALA A 134 7.02 0.78 -0.97
N ARG A 135 5.86 0.37 -0.47
CA ARG A 135 5.60 0.22 0.98
C ARG A 135 6.20 -1.04 1.58
N HIS A 136 6.15 -2.16 0.85
CA HIS A 136 6.60 -3.46 1.36
C HIS A 136 8.01 -3.85 0.90
N HIS A 137 8.72 -2.93 0.23
CA HIS A 137 10.06 -3.14 -0.32
C HIS A 137 10.19 -4.45 -1.12
N LEU A 138 9.12 -4.81 -1.81
CA LEU A 138 9.09 -6.00 -2.65
C LEU A 138 9.78 -5.69 -3.98
N SER A 139 10.52 -6.65 -4.53
CA SER A 139 11.01 -6.60 -5.91
C SER A 139 10.36 -7.70 -6.74
N CYS A 140 9.52 -7.33 -7.70
CA CYS A 140 9.01 -8.27 -8.69
C CYS A 140 10.04 -8.37 -9.80
N ARG A 141 10.75 -9.50 -9.86
CA ARG A 141 11.57 -9.88 -11.00
C ARG A 141 10.70 -10.68 -11.96
N MET A 142 10.86 -10.43 -13.26
CA MET A 142 10.32 -11.39 -14.21
C MET A 142 11.00 -12.73 -13.94
N PRO A 143 10.24 -13.84 -13.85
CA PRO A 143 10.85 -15.15 -13.77
C PRO A 143 11.66 -15.36 -15.05
N GLU A 144 12.96 -15.55 -14.93
CA GLU A 144 13.79 -15.97 -16.06
C GLU A 144 13.97 -17.48 -15.96
N ALA A 145 13.80 -18.19 -17.06
CA ALA A 145 14.03 -19.62 -17.12
C ALA A 145 15.54 -19.87 -17.11
N SER A 146 16.10 -20.21 -15.94
CA SER A 146 17.48 -20.70 -15.83
C SER A 146 17.49 -22.19 -15.50
N LEU A 147 18.54 -22.90 -15.91
CA LEU A 147 18.69 -24.34 -15.69
C LEU A 147 18.58 -24.71 -14.19
N GLY A 148 19.18 -23.90 -13.32
CA GLY A 148 19.08 -24.06 -11.86
C GLY A 148 17.67 -23.86 -11.30
N ARG A 149 16.86 -23.00 -11.92
CA ARG A 149 15.45 -22.79 -11.53
C ARG A 149 14.54 -23.91 -12.06
N ALA A 150 14.76 -24.36 -13.29
CA ALA A 150 14.02 -25.49 -13.86
C ALA A 150 14.25 -26.78 -13.07
N THR A 151 15.49 -27.06 -12.67
CA THR A 151 15.83 -28.22 -11.84
C THR A 151 15.25 -28.14 -10.43
N ALA A 152 15.29 -26.97 -9.79
CA ALA A 152 14.67 -26.75 -8.49
C ALA A 152 13.15 -26.96 -8.54
N PHE A 153 12.46 -26.42 -9.54
CA PHE A 153 11.01 -26.59 -9.73
C PHE A 153 10.63 -28.05 -10.01
N ASN A 154 11.39 -28.74 -10.85
CA ASN A 154 11.15 -30.16 -11.16
C ASN A 154 11.26 -31.05 -9.92
N LYS A 155 12.14 -30.71 -8.97
CA LYS A 155 12.24 -31.43 -7.69
C LYS A 155 10.95 -31.31 -6.88
N THR A 156 10.39 -30.10 -6.75
CA THR A 156 9.12 -29.87 -6.05
C THR A 156 7.95 -30.58 -6.72
N VAL A 157 7.94 -30.65 -8.05
CA VAL A 157 6.93 -31.40 -8.81
C VAL A 157 7.04 -32.91 -8.56
N GLY A 158 8.27 -33.45 -8.48
CA GLY A 158 8.49 -34.86 -8.11
C GLY A 158 7.91 -35.18 -6.72
N GLU A 159 8.23 -34.36 -5.72
CA GLU A 159 7.69 -34.52 -4.36
C GLU A 159 6.15 -34.45 -4.31
N PHE A 160 5.53 -33.65 -5.17
CA PHE A 160 4.06 -33.61 -5.30
C PHE A 160 3.50 -34.94 -5.80
N PHE A 161 4.06 -35.49 -6.88
CA PHE A 161 3.59 -36.76 -7.44
C PHE A 161 3.84 -37.93 -6.48
N ASP A 162 4.95 -37.94 -5.76
CA ASP A 162 5.25 -38.95 -4.73
C ASP A 162 4.24 -38.92 -3.57
N ASN A 163 3.80 -37.73 -3.18
CA ASN A 163 2.77 -37.60 -2.16
C ASN A 163 1.38 -37.99 -2.70
N LEU A 164 1.12 -37.72 -3.98
CA LEU A 164 -0.14 -38.06 -4.63
C LEU A 164 -0.31 -39.58 -4.79
N THR A 165 0.73 -40.31 -5.20
CA THR A 165 0.72 -41.78 -5.24
C THR A 165 0.47 -42.38 -3.85
N LYS A 166 1.15 -41.89 -2.81
CA LYS A 166 0.92 -42.38 -1.43
C LYS A 166 -0.52 -42.23 -0.94
N VAL A 167 -1.24 -41.20 -1.39
CA VAL A 167 -2.65 -40.99 -1.03
C VAL A 167 -3.57 -41.86 -1.89
N MET A 168 -3.23 -42.07 -3.16
CA MET A 168 -4.02 -42.90 -4.08
C MET A 168 -3.85 -44.41 -3.86
N ASP A 169 -2.68 -44.85 -3.38
CA ASP A 169 -2.37 -46.26 -3.12
C ASP A 169 -2.88 -46.73 -1.74
N ARG A 170 -3.73 -45.94 -1.08
CA ARG A 170 -4.32 -46.21 0.23
C ARG A 170 -5.83 -46.41 0.11
#